data_AF-A0A534ZGD8-F1
#
_entry.id   AF-A0A534ZGD8-F1
#
_cell.length_a   1.000
_cell.length_b   1.000
_cell.length_c   1.000
_cell.angle_alpha   90.00
_cell.angle_beta   90.00
_cell.angle_gamma   90.00
#
_symmetry.space_group_name_H-M   'P 1'
#
loop_
_entity.id
_entity.type
_entity.pdbx_description
1 polymer ?
#
loop_
_entity_poly.entity_id
_entity_poly.type
_entity_poly.pdbx_seq_one_letter_code
_entity_poly.pdbx_strand_id
1 'polypeptide(L)'
;MTDHKTGTREEWLAARLELLDAEKALTRRGDELARRRQELPWVRIDKEYRFGTDEGTASLADLFRGRSQLLIYHFMFGPEYTAGCPSCSAIADGFDGSAVHLANHDVTLSAVSRAPLAKLQTYKRRMGWSFPWASSFDSDFNYDFHASHTEEEWRSGAVEYNFRTSDLRLPEGGEANPFIAELTSSVGTDWPAYRREGPGVSAFALEDGIVYHTYSAYERGIDILWGMYQWLDRAPLGRNETGLWWRRHDEYDSK
;
A
#
# COMPACT_ATOMS: atom_id res chain seq x y z
N MET A 1 -33.26 -2.20 14.62
CA MET A 1 -32.46 -2.91 15.64
C MET A 1 -31.97 -4.18 14.99
N THR A 2 -30.67 -4.32 14.77
CA THR A 2 -30.10 -5.61 14.38
C THR A 2 -30.38 -6.60 15.51
N ASP A 3 -31.06 -7.69 15.18
CA ASP A 3 -31.39 -8.75 16.13
C ASP A 3 -30.10 -9.50 16.47
N HIS A 4 -29.45 -9.10 17.58
CA HIS A 4 -28.23 -9.73 18.04
C HIS A 4 -28.59 -10.88 18.97
N LYS A 5 -28.21 -12.10 18.60
CA LYS A 5 -28.33 -13.26 19.48
C LYS A 5 -27.52 -13.00 20.76
N THR A 6 -28.20 -12.96 21.90
CA THR A 6 -27.59 -12.98 23.22
C THR A 6 -27.52 -14.43 23.71
N GLY A 7 -26.55 -14.75 24.57
CA GLY A 7 -26.35 -16.09 25.11
C GLY A 7 -25.53 -16.05 26.39
N THR A 8 -25.47 -17.18 27.09
CA THR A 8 -24.68 -17.32 28.32
C THR A 8 -23.17 -17.39 28.01
N ARG A 9 -22.34 -17.28 29.05
CA ARG A 9 -20.89 -17.44 28.91
C ARG A 9 -20.50 -18.84 28.41
N GLU A 10 -21.26 -19.86 28.79
CA GLU A 10 -21.04 -21.25 28.40
C GLU A 10 -21.36 -21.46 26.92
N GLU A 11 -22.50 -20.94 26.45
CA GLU A 11 -22.88 -20.98 25.03
C GLU A 11 -21.87 -20.22 24.17
N TRP A 12 -21.41 -19.05 24.63
CA TRP A 12 -20.35 -18.30 23.95
C TRP A 12 -19.04 -19.09 23.88
N LEU A 13 -18.64 -19.75 24.98
CA LEU A 13 -17.38 -20.49 25.01
C LEU A 13 -17.40 -21.68 24.06
N ALA A 14 -18.52 -22.42 24.01
CA ALA A 14 -18.69 -23.51 23.06
C ALA A 14 -18.55 -23.02 21.61
N ALA A 15 -19.28 -21.97 21.21
CA ALA A 15 -19.18 -21.39 19.87
C ALA A 15 -17.78 -20.80 19.58
N ARG A 16 -17.13 -20.22 20.60
CA ARG A 16 -15.78 -19.64 20.46
C ARG A 16 -14.73 -20.70 20.18
N LEU A 17 -14.86 -21.90 20.76
CA LEU A 17 -13.93 -23.01 20.51
C LEU A 17 -14.04 -23.51 19.06
N GLU A 18 -15.25 -23.63 18.51
CA GLU A 18 -15.44 -23.96 17.09
C GLU A 18 -14.81 -22.88 16.17
N LEU A 19 -15.01 -21.60 16.49
CA LEU A 19 -14.36 -20.50 15.76
C LEU A 19 -12.83 -20.56 15.86
N LEU A 20 -12.29 -20.97 17.02
CA LEU A 20 -10.84 -21.06 17.23
C LEU A 20 -10.19 -22.04 16.26
N ASP A 21 -10.85 -23.16 15.98
CA ASP A 21 -10.33 -24.16 15.04
C ASP A 21 -10.22 -23.58 13.62
N ALA A 22 -11.23 -22.82 13.18
CA ALA A 22 -11.21 -22.12 11.90
C ALA A 22 -10.11 -21.04 11.85
N GLU A 23 -9.96 -20.24 12.90
CA GLU A 23 -8.89 -19.22 13.00
C GLU A 23 -7.49 -19.86 12.99
N LYS A 24 -7.31 -21.00 13.65
CA LYS A 24 -6.05 -21.76 13.63
C LYS A 24 -5.78 -22.37 12.26
N ALA A 25 -6.80 -22.83 11.55
CA ALA A 25 -6.65 -23.29 10.17
C ALA A 25 -6.22 -22.15 9.25
N LEU A 26 -6.82 -20.96 9.39
CA LEU A 26 -6.42 -19.76 8.64
C LEU A 26 -4.97 -19.35 8.96
N THR A 27 -4.57 -19.41 10.23
CA THR A 27 -3.18 -19.12 10.65
C THR A 27 -2.19 -20.01 9.90
N ARG A 28 -2.39 -21.34 9.95
CA ARG A 28 -1.53 -22.31 9.26
C ARG A 28 -1.49 -22.09 7.75
N ARG A 29 -2.62 -21.73 7.15
CA ARG A 29 -2.69 -21.41 5.72
C ARG A 29 -1.93 -20.13 5.39
N GLY A 30 -1.97 -19.14 6.29
CA GLY A 30 -1.16 -17.93 6.21
C GLY A 30 0.34 -18.23 6.21
N ASP A 31 0.79 -19.10 7.12
CA ASP A 31 2.20 -19.53 7.20
C ASP A 31 2.64 -20.22 5.90
N GLU A 32 1.80 -21.10 5.34
CA GLU A 32 2.09 -21.76 4.07
C GLU A 32 2.19 -20.74 2.91
N LEU A 33 1.29 -19.76 2.85
CA LEU A 33 1.36 -18.70 1.84
C LEU A 33 2.60 -17.82 2.02
N ALA A 34 3.01 -17.53 3.26
CA ALA A 34 4.24 -16.80 3.54
C ALA A 34 5.47 -17.55 3.00
N ARG A 35 5.57 -18.86 3.26
CA ARG A 35 6.65 -19.70 2.70
C ARG A 35 6.65 -19.67 1.17
N ARG A 36 5.48 -19.79 0.54
CA ARG A 36 5.36 -19.74 -0.92
C ARG A 36 5.79 -18.40 -1.53
N ARG A 37 5.58 -17.28 -0.83
CA ARG A 37 6.09 -15.96 -1.25
C ARG A 37 7.62 -15.91 -1.19
N GLN A 38 8.21 -16.50 -0.15
CA GLN A 38 9.67 -16.55 0.04
C GLN A 38 10.36 -17.45 -1.00
N GLU A 39 9.66 -18.46 -1.51
CA GLU A 39 10.15 -19.41 -2.53
C GLU A 39 10.04 -18.90 -3.98
N LEU A 40 9.50 -17.70 -4.20
CA LEU A 40 9.46 -17.12 -5.53
C LEU A 40 10.88 -16.91 -6.07
N PRO A 41 11.10 -17.12 -7.39
CA PRO A 41 12.40 -16.90 -7.99
C PRO A 41 12.79 -15.42 -7.89
N TRP A 42 14.03 -15.18 -7.48
CA TRP A 42 14.60 -13.84 -7.37
C TRP A 42 15.03 -13.34 -8.75
N VAL A 43 14.67 -12.10 -9.07
CA VAL A 43 15.02 -11.45 -10.32
C VAL A 43 16.05 -10.37 -10.04
N ARG A 44 17.24 -10.52 -10.60
CA ARG A 44 18.31 -9.54 -10.48
C ARG A 44 17.88 -8.19 -11.09
N ILE A 45 18.19 -7.11 -10.38
CA ILE A 45 17.96 -5.74 -10.87
C ILE A 45 19.28 -5.17 -11.39
N ASP A 46 19.38 -5.05 -12.72
CA ASP A 46 20.55 -4.46 -13.38
C ASP A 46 20.40 -2.95 -13.63
N LYS A 47 19.17 -2.44 -13.64
CA LYS A 47 18.90 -1.02 -13.91
C LYS A 47 19.28 -0.16 -12.71
N GLU A 48 20.10 0.85 -12.97
CA GLU A 48 20.48 1.83 -11.95
C GLU A 48 19.37 2.87 -11.73
N TYR A 49 18.56 2.66 -10.69
CA TYR A 49 17.59 3.66 -10.26
C TYR A 49 18.23 4.78 -9.43
N ARG A 50 17.61 5.96 -9.47
CA ARG A 50 17.92 7.09 -8.61
C ARG A 50 16.65 7.58 -7.91
N PHE A 51 16.81 8.02 -6.67
CA PHE A 51 15.73 8.55 -5.85
C PHE A 51 16.18 9.83 -5.16
N GLY A 52 15.25 10.75 -4.93
CA GLY A 52 15.45 11.83 -3.97
C GLY A 52 15.04 11.37 -2.58
N THR A 53 15.91 11.54 -1.58
CA THR A 53 15.63 11.27 -0.16
C THR A 53 16.00 12.47 0.70
N ASP A 54 15.65 12.41 2.00
CA ASP A 54 16.02 13.44 2.97
C ASP A 54 17.55 13.60 3.11
N GLU A 55 18.31 12.56 2.75
CA GLU A 55 19.78 12.54 2.77
C GLU A 55 20.43 12.90 1.41
N GLY A 56 19.63 13.23 0.39
CA GLY A 56 20.09 13.54 -0.96
C GLY A 56 19.71 12.48 -1.99
N THR A 57 20.49 12.35 -3.05
CA THR A 57 20.24 11.34 -4.08
C THR A 57 20.69 9.96 -3.60
N ALA A 58 19.85 8.95 -3.78
CA ALA A 58 20.11 7.56 -3.38
C ALA A 58 19.91 6.58 -4.56
N SER A 59 20.69 5.50 -4.59
CA SER A 59 20.41 4.33 -5.43
C SER A 59 19.39 3.40 -4.76
N LEU A 60 18.91 2.37 -5.47
CA LEU A 60 18.05 1.34 -4.87
C LEU A 60 18.77 0.59 -3.73
N ALA A 61 20.08 0.33 -3.87
CA ALA A 61 20.88 -0.31 -2.82
C ALA A 61 21.00 0.57 -1.57
N ASP A 62 21.12 1.89 -1.73
CA ASP A 62 21.19 2.82 -0.59
C ASP A 62 19.90 2.81 0.25
N LEU A 63 18.74 2.56 -0.39
CA LEU A 63 17.46 2.44 0.33
C LEU A 63 17.42 1.27 1.32
N PHE A 64 18.31 0.28 1.20
CA PHE A 64 18.42 -0.80 2.18
C PHE A 64 18.99 -0.32 3.52
N ARG A 65 19.69 0.83 3.55
CA ARG A 65 20.25 1.43 4.78
C ARG A 65 21.08 0.43 5.61
N GLY A 66 21.90 -0.36 4.92
CA GLY A 66 22.80 -1.36 5.51
C GLY A 66 22.16 -2.70 5.90
N ARG A 67 20.89 -2.93 5.57
CA ARG A 67 20.18 -4.20 5.81
C ARG A 67 20.18 -5.11 4.59
N SER A 68 19.91 -6.40 4.77
CA SER A 68 19.81 -7.35 3.63
C SER A 68 18.46 -7.33 2.92
N GLN A 69 17.41 -6.77 3.53
CA GLN A 69 16.06 -6.79 2.98
C GLN A 69 15.44 -5.39 2.93
N LEU A 70 14.67 -5.14 1.88
CA LEU A 70 13.95 -3.88 1.67
C LEU A 70 12.51 -4.16 1.27
N LEU A 71 11.58 -3.57 2.00
CA LEU A 71 10.16 -3.48 1.63
C LEU A 71 9.88 -2.05 1.15
N ILE A 72 9.43 -1.92 -0.09
CA ILE A 72 8.96 -0.65 -0.65
C ILE A 72 7.43 -0.68 -0.72
N TYR A 73 6.79 0.29 -0.10
CA TYR A 73 5.38 0.60 -0.34
C TYR A 73 5.27 1.65 -1.45
N HIS A 74 4.62 1.30 -2.56
CA HIS A 74 4.30 2.22 -3.64
C HIS A 74 3.09 3.04 -3.23
N PHE A 75 3.36 4.22 -2.69
CA PHE A 75 2.33 5.13 -2.20
C PHE A 75 1.83 5.98 -3.38
N MET A 76 0.51 5.99 -3.61
CA MET A 76 -0.09 6.84 -4.64
C MET A 76 0.00 8.32 -4.26
N PHE A 77 1.02 8.99 -4.81
CA PHE A 77 1.17 10.42 -4.77
C PHE A 77 1.79 10.88 -6.09
N GLY A 78 0.94 11.28 -7.03
CA GLY A 78 1.35 11.78 -8.33
C GLY A 78 1.85 13.23 -8.30
N PRO A 79 2.61 13.67 -9.30
CA PRO A 79 3.01 15.07 -9.50
C PRO A 79 1.83 16.05 -9.47
N GLU A 80 0.66 15.63 -9.94
CA GLU A 80 -0.55 16.44 -10.04
C GLU A 80 -1.35 16.50 -8.72
N TYR A 81 -1.12 15.58 -7.78
CA TYR A 81 -1.97 15.44 -6.60
C TYR A 81 -1.73 16.55 -5.59
N THR A 82 -2.73 17.23 -5.06
CA THR A 82 -2.52 18.16 -3.94
C THR A 82 -2.35 17.45 -2.60
N ALA A 83 -2.64 16.15 -2.54
CA ALA A 83 -2.52 15.33 -1.34
C ALA A 83 -2.36 13.83 -1.63
N GLY A 84 -1.86 13.09 -0.64
CA GLY A 84 -1.74 11.64 -0.76
C GLY A 84 -3.08 10.92 -0.83
N CYS A 85 -3.10 9.79 -1.54
CA CYS A 85 -4.29 8.94 -1.63
C CYS A 85 -4.82 8.55 -0.22
N PRO A 86 -6.14 8.67 0.05
CA PRO A 86 -6.70 8.38 1.36
C PRO A 86 -6.42 6.96 1.87
N SER A 87 -6.57 5.94 1.01
CA SER A 87 -6.31 4.55 1.41
C SER A 87 -4.83 4.28 1.67
N CYS A 88 -3.94 4.83 0.83
CA CYS A 88 -2.50 4.74 1.05
C CYS A 88 -2.09 5.41 2.37
N SER A 89 -2.70 6.56 2.69
CA SER A 89 -2.44 7.28 3.92
C SER A 89 -2.88 6.49 5.15
N ALA A 90 -4.08 5.91 5.10
CA ALA A 90 -4.61 5.12 6.19
C ALA A 90 -3.81 3.83 6.45
N ILE A 91 -3.21 3.23 5.42
CA ILE A 91 -2.23 2.14 5.56
C ILE A 91 -0.92 2.66 6.18
N ALA A 92 -0.39 3.78 5.67
CA ALA A 92 0.89 4.34 6.06
C ALA A 92 0.93 4.82 7.53
N ASP A 93 -0.21 5.15 8.12
CA ASP A 93 -0.34 5.47 9.55
C ASP A 93 0.18 4.35 10.46
N GLY A 94 0.19 3.09 10.00
CA GLY A 94 0.73 1.95 10.75
C GLY A 94 2.24 1.72 10.60
N PHE A 95 2.92 2.45 9.72
CA PHE A 95 4.30 2.14 9.33
C PHE A 95 5.32 2.46 10.43
N ASP A 96 5.21 3.63 11.07
CA ASP A 96 6.18 4.08 12.08
C ASP A 96 6.28 3.09 13.25
N GLY A 97 5.13 2.62 13.75
CA GLY A 97 5.08 1.60 14.81
C GLY A 97 5.65 0.25 14.38
N SER A 98 5.58 -0.09 13.09
CA SER A 98 6.07 -1.36 12.56
C SER A 98 7.57 -1.34 12.22
N ALA A 99 8.09 -0.19 11.79
CA ALA A 99 9.43 -0.05 11.22
C ALA A 99 10.54 -0.50 12.19
N VAL A 100 10.40 -0.24 13.50
CA VAL A 100 11.39 -0.66 14.51
C VAL A 100 11.47 -2.19 14.65
N HIS A 101 10.34 -2.88 14.52
CA HIS A 101 10.30 -4.33 14.57
C HIS A 101 10.91 -4.94 13.30
N LEU A 102 10.57 -4.40 12.13
CA LEU A 102 11.16 -4.81 10.85
C LEU A 102 12.67 -4.62 10.84
N ALA A 103 13.16 -3.49 11.37
CA ALA A 103 14.58 -3.21 11.47
C ALA A 103 15.35 -4.24 12.31
N ASN A 104 14.75 -4.77 13.38
CA ASN A 104 15.31 -5.85 14.21
C ASN A 104 15.29 -7.22 13.51
N HIS A 105 14.56 -7.35 12.41
CA HIS A 105 14.55 -8.53 11.53
C HIS A 105 15.34 -8.28 10.23
N ASP A 106 16.26 -7.31 10.24
CA ASP A 106 17.11 -6.99 9.09
C ASP A 106 16.32 -6.57 7.83
N VAL A 107 15.18 -5.89 8.05
CA VAL A 107 14.33 -5.32 7.00
C VAL A 107 14.25 -3.80 7.13
N THR A 108 14.55 -3.10 6.05
CA THR A 108 14.23 -1.67 5.91
C THR A 108 12.85 -1.53 5.26
N LEU A 109 11.98 -0.68 5.83
CA LEU A 109 10.72 -0.26 5.21
C LEU A 109 10.86 1.16 4.68
N SER A 110 10.46 1.39 3.43
CA SER A 110 10.39 2.72 2.81
C SER A 110 9.10 2.87 2.01
N ALA A 111 8.53 4.06 1.97
CA ALA A 111 7.59 4.44 0.93
C ALA A 111 8.34 4.97 -0.30
N VAL A 112 7.71 4.87 -1.48
CA VAL A 112 8.17 5.51 -2.73
C VAL A 112 6.97 6.12 -3.46
N SER A 113 7.15 7.31 -4.02
CA SER A 113 6.15 7.97 -4.86
C SER A 113 6.78 8.82 -5.97
N ARG A 114 6.05 8.98 -7.07
CA ARG A 114 6.46 9.75 -8.25
C ARG A 114 6.20 11.26 -8.13
N ALA A 115 6.22 11.85 -6.95
CA ALA A 115 6.06 13.31 -6.78
C ALA A 115 7.37 13.96 -6.36
N PRO A 116 7.60 15.26 -6.67
CA PRO A 116 8.79 15.97 -6.22
C PRO A 116 9.02 15.83 -4.72
N LEU A 117 10.27 15.60 -4.29
CA LEU A 117 10.61 15.30 -2.89
C LEU A 117 10.06 16.34 -1.91
N ALA A 118 10.16 17.64 -2.22
CA ALA A 118 9.64 18.71 -1.35
C ALA A 118 8.13 18.60 -1.07
N LYS A 119 7.38 18.07 -2.03
CA LYS A 119 5.93 17.83 -1.91
C LYS A 119 5.67 16.66 -0.97
N LEU A 120 6.39 15.55 -1.14
CA LEU A 120 6.33 14.38 -0.26
C LEU A 120 6.70 14.75 1.17
N GLN A 121 7.79 15.48 1.37
CA GLN A 121 8.23 15.95 2.69
C GLN A 121 7.18 16.85 3.36
N THR A 122 6.53 17.74 2.60
CA THR A 122 5.46 18.59 3.12
C THR A 122 4.27 17.76 3.60
N TYR A 123 3.87 16.77 2.81
CA TYR A 123 2.78 15.87 3.17
C TYR A 123 3.15 14.97 4.36
N LYS A 124 4.35 14.38 4.35
CA LYS A 124 4.88 13.58 5.47
C LYS A 124 4.85 14.35 6.79
N ARG A 125 5.23 15.64 6.77
CA ARG A 125 5.13 16.52 7.95
C ARG A 125 3.68 16.76 8.39
N ARG A 126 2.76 17.00 7.45
CA ARG A 126 1.32 17.14 7.75
C ARG A 126 0.81 15.91 8.49
N MET A 127 1.18 14.71 8.03
CA MET A 127 0.74 13.45 8.60
C MET A 127 1.55 13.00 9.84
N GLY A 128 2.54 13.78 10.28
CA GLY A 128 3.37 13.45 11.45
C GLY A 128 4.21 12.18 11.31
N TRP A 129 4.43 11.68 10.09
CA TRP A 129 5.15 10.43 9.85
C TRP A 129 6.67 10.60 9.89
N SER A 130 7.38 9.54 10.27
CA SER A 130 8.84 9.50 10.38
C SER A 130 9.52 8.48 9.46
N PHE A 131 8.81 7.47 8.96
CA PHE A 131 9.34 6.45 8.06
C PHE A 131 10.04 7.02 6.80
N PRO A 132 11.07 6.35 6.25
CA PRO A 132 11.72 6.78 5.01
C PRO A 132 10.73 6.86 3.83
N TRP A 133 10.78 7.96 3.08
CA TRP A 133 9.97 8.13 1.88
C TRP A 133 10.82 8.71 0.75
N ALA A 134 11.06 7.91 -0.27
CA ALA A 134 11.86 8.31 -1.42
C ALA A 134 10.97 8.84 -2.56
N SER A 135 11.47 9.86 -3.25
CA SER A 135 10.89 10.37 -4.49
C SER A 135 11.51 9.65 -5.67
N SER A 136 10.68 9.06 -6.53
CA SER A 136 11.06 8.50 -7.83
C SER A 136 10.68 9.42 -8.99
N PHE A 137 10.43 10.71 -8.74
CA PHE A 137 9.89 11.65 -9.73
C PHE A 137 10.67 11.69 -11.04
N ASP A 138 12.01 11.67 -10.95
CA ASP A 138 12.94 11.69 -12.09
C ASP A 138 13.49 10.29 -12.42
N SER A 139 12.74 9.23 -12.13
CA SER A 139 13.15 7.84 -12.25
C SER A 139 12.04 6.96 -12.81
N ASP A 140 12.43 5.95 -13.60
CA ASP A 140 11.48 5.00 -14.18
C ASP A 140 10.96 3.96 -13.18
N PHE A 141 11.47 3.95 -11.94
CA PHE A 141 11.25 2.88 -10.98
C PHE A 141 9.77 2.49 -10.82
N ASN A 142 8.87 3.44 -10.59
CA ASN A 142 7.46 3.08 -10.41
C ASN A 142 6.81 2.53 -11.69
N TYR A 143 7.27 2.95 -12.88
CA TYR A 143 6.77 2.42 -14.15
C TYR A 143 7.24 0.97 -14.37
N ASP A 144 8.53 0.69 -14.11
CA ASP A 144 9.12 -0.66 -14.25
C ASP A 144 8.51 -1.67 -13.25
N PHE A 145 8.00 -1.19 -12.12
CA PHE A 145 7.25 -2.00 -11.14
C PHE A 145 5.72 -1.89 -11.32
N HIS A 146 5.25 -1.33 -12.45
CA HIS A 146 3.84 -1.20 -12.80
C HIS A 146 2.97 -0.54 -11.71
N ALA A 147 3.58 0.30 -10.86
CA ALA A 147 2.89 1.09 -9.84
C ALA A 147 2.58 2.51 -10.34
N SER A 148 3.14 2.91 -11.48
CA SER A 148 2.76 4.09 -12.23
C SER A 148 2.62 3.76 -13.71
N HIS A 149 1.83 4.54 -14.44
CA HIS A 149 1.54 4.33 -15.85
C HIS A 149 1.68 5.64 -16.62
N THR A 150 2.26 5.56 -17.81
CA THR A 150 2.42 6.70 -18.70
C THR A 150 1.06 7.14 -19.25
N GLU A 151 0.98 8.39 -19.72
CA GLU A 151 -0.23 8.87 -20.39
C GLU A 151 -0.52 8.09 -21.68
N GLU A 152 0.51 7.59 -22.37
CA GLU A 152 0.37 6.77 -23.57
C GLU A 152 -0.26 5.41 -23.25
N GLU A 153 0.28 4.68 -22.28
CA GLU A 153 -0.30 3.40 -21.81
C GLU A 153 -1.75 3.59 -21.37
N TRP A 154 -2.02 4.66 -20.61
CA TRP A 154 -3.37 5.00 -20.20
C TRP A 154 -4.32 5.21 -21.39
N ARG A 155 -3.92 6.04 -22.37
CA ARG A 155 -4.74 6.33 -23.55
C ARG A 155 -5.00 5.09 -24.40
N SER A 156 -4.07 4.14 -24.44
CA SER A 156 -4.22 2.88 -25.16
C SER A 156 -5.34 1.99 -24.60
N GLY A 157 -5.69 2.15 -23.32
CA GLY A 157 -6.63 1.25 -22.63
C GLY A 157 -6.03 -0.11 -22.25
N ALA A 158 -4.71 -0.28 -22.42
CA ALA A 158 -3.98 -1.48 -22.05
C ALA A 158 -2.87 -1.10 -21.08
N VAL A 159 -3.18 -1.19 -19.79
CA VAL A 159 -2.23 -0.90 -18.71
C VAL A 159 -1.86 -2.20 -18.01
N GLU A 160 -0.57 -2.48 -17.87
CA GLU A 160 -0.10 -3.58 -17.02
C GLU A 160 -0.19 -3.16 -15.56
N TYR A 161 -0.99 -3.88 -14.77
CA TYR A 161 -1.13 -3.65 -13.34
C TYR A 161 -1.62 -4.93 -12.65
N ASN A 162 -1.04 -5.27 -11.51
CA ASN A 162 -1.35 -6.51 -10.79
C ASN A 162 -1.17 -7.78 -11.67
N PHE A 163 -0.07 -7.83 -12.42
CA PHE A 163 0.33 -8.94 -13.30
C PHE A 163 -0.66 -9.27 -14.42
N ARG A 164 -1.45 -8.29 -14.85
CA ARG A 164 -2.40 -8.40 -15.94
C ARG A 164 -2.52 -7.07 -16.69
N THR A 165 -2.80 -7.17 -17.99
CA THR A 165 -3.30 -6.04 -18.76
C THR A 165 -4.74 -5.72 -18.36
N SER A 166 -5.07 -4.46 -18.14
CA SER A 166 -6.43 -4.01 -17.85
C SER A 166 -6.68 -2.61 -18.41
N ASP A 167 -7.93 -2.34 -18.77
CA ASP A 167 -8.38 -0.99 -19.08
C ASP A 167 -8.83 -0.31 -17.78
N LEU A 168 -8.09 0.71 -17.35
CA LEU A 168 -8.35 1.43 -16.11
C LEU A 168 -9.17 2.71 -16.34
N ARG A 169 -9.49 3.03 -17.60
CA ARG A 169 -10.36 4.16 -17.94
C ARG A 169 -11.77 3.91 -17.44
N LEU A 170 -12.51 5.00 -17.21
CA LEU A 170 -13.91 4.86 -16.84
C LEU A 170 -14.71 4.35 -18.06
N PRO A 171 -15.69 3.45 -17.84
CA PRO A 171 -16.69 3.19 -18.86
C PRO A 171 -17.48 4.48 -19.14
N GLU A 172 -18.16 4.53 -20.29
CA GLU A 172 -19.01 5.67 -20.65
C GLU A 172 -20.02 5.98 -19.52
N GLY A 173 -20.11 7.25 -19.12
CA GLY A 173 -20.92 7.70 -17.99
C GLY A 173 -20.31 7.49 -16.60
N GLY A 174 -19.13 6.85 -16.49
CA GLY A 174 -18.45 6.64 -15.21
C GLY A 174 -18.00 7.92 -14.50
N GLU A 175 -17.86 9.03 -15.23
CA GLU A 175 -17.55 10.36 -14.66
C GLU A 175 -18.66 10.89 -13.73
N ALA A 176 -19.90 10.44 -13.94
CA ALA A 176 -21.03 10.79 -13.07
C ALA A 176 -21.04 10.01 -11.74
N ASN A 177 -20.10 9.07 -11.54
CA ASN A 177 -20.03 8.28 -10.32
C ASN A 177 -19.57 9.15 -9.14
N PRO A 178 -20.42 9.36 -8.10
CA PRO A 178 -20.06 10.20 -6.96
C PRO A 178 -18.82 9.71 -6.20
N PHE A 179 -18.58 8.40 -6.20
CA PHE A 179 -17.39 7.81 -5.58
C PHE A 179 -16.10 8.28 -6.26
N ILE A 180 -16.11 8.35 -7.60
CA ILE A 180 -14.96 8.80 -8.38
C ILE A 180 -14.72 10.29 -8.16
N ALA A 181 -15.79 11.09 -8.16
CA ALA A 181 -15.72 12.52 -7.89
C ALA A 181 -15.17 12.81 -6.47
N GLU A 182 -15.67 12.11 -5.44
CA GLU A 182 -15.18 12.27 -4.07
C GLU A 182 -13.70 11.89 -3.94
N LEU A 183 -13.31 10.75 -4.51
CA LEU A 183 -11.94 10.25 -4.45
C LEU A 183 -10.94 11.16 -5.16
N THR A 184 -11.23 11.57 -6.39
CA THR A 184 -10.36 12.43 -7.20
C THR A 184 -10.27 13.84 -6.62
N SER A 185 -11.37 14.39 -6.12
CA SER A 185 -11.41 15.66 -5.39
C SER A 185 -10.57 15.62 -4.10
N SER A 186 -10.61 14.49 -3.36
CA SER A 186 -9.84 14.36 -2.10
C SER A 186 -8.33 14.51 -2.29
N VAL A 187 -7.81 14.18 -3.49
CA VAL A 187 -6.40 14.35 -3.86
C VAL A 187 -6.15 15.51 -4.82
N GLY A 188 -7.19 16.29 -5.15
CA GLY A 188 -7.10 17.49 -5.99
C GLY A 188 -6.72 17.23 -7.45
N THR A 189 -7.18 16.14 -8.05
CA THR A 189 -6.87 15.76 -9.44
C THR A 189 -8.09 15.20 -10.17
N ASP A 190 -7.95 14.81 -11.44
CA ASP A 190 -8.97 14.08 -12.22
C ASP A 190 -8.72 12.55 -12.24
N TRP A 191 -9.65 11.77 -12.80
CA TRP A 191 -9.52 10.30 -12.84
C TRP A 191 -8.29 9.81 -13.63
N PRO A 192 -8.00 10.31 -14.85
CA PRO A 192 -6.79 9.93 -15.58
C PRO A 192 -5.52 10.12 -14.75
N ALA A 193 -5.34 11.29 -14.13
CA ALA A 193 -4.17 11.54 -13.30
C ALA A 193 -4.18 10.68 -12.02
N TYR A 194 -5.34 10.48 -11.40
CA TYR A 194 -5.48 9.62 -10.21
C TYR A 194 -5.06 8.17 -10.48
N ARG A 195 -5.41 7.65 -11.67
CA ARG A 195 -5.23 6.23 -11.96
C ARG A 195 -3.96 5.90 -12.75
N ARG A 196 -3.19 6.93 -13.13
CA ARG A 196 -1.77 6.79 -13.49
C ARG A 196 -0.90 6.33 -12.32
N GLU A 197 -1.40 6.38 -11.09
CA GLU A 197 -0.73 5.79 -9.92
C GLU A 197 -1.54 4.58 -9.41
N GLY A 198 -0.86 3.56 -8.95
CA GLY A 198 -1.43 2.34 -8.37
C GLY A 198 -0.73 1.98 -7.07
N PRO A 199 -1.47 1.61 -6.00
CA PRO A 199 -0.84 1.25 -4.75
C PRO A 199 -0.28 -0.17 -4.83
N GLY A 200 0.86 -0.39 -4.17
CA GLY A 200 1.46 -1.72 -4.15
C GLY A 200 2.55 -1.86 -3.11
N VAL A 201 3.08 -3.07 -3.00
CA VAL A 201 4.27 -3.37 -2.22
C VAL A 201 5.22 -4.19 -3.08
N SER A 202 6.51 -3.90 -2.97
CA SER A 202 7.58 -4.71 -3.56
C SER A 202 8.60 -5.07 -2.48
N ALA A 203 9.10 -6.30 -2.53
CA ALA A 203 10.16 -6.78 -1.66
C ALA A 203 11.43 -7.01 -2.47
N PHE A 204 12.55 -6.69 -1.84
CA PHE A 204 13.88 -6.81 -2.42
C PHE A 204 14.85 -7.44 -1.42
N ALA A 205 15.83 -8.16 -1.95
CA ALA A 205 16.95 -8.70 -1.21
C ALA A 205 18.26 -8.08 -1.75
N LEU A 206 19.22 -7.85 -0.87
CA LEU A 206 20.58 -7.43 -1.19
C LEU A 206 21.54 -8.55 -0.78
N GLU A 207 22.16 -9.19 -1.77
CA GLU A 207 23.10 -10.29 -1.55
C GLU A 207 24.36 -10.03 -2.38
N ASP A 208 25.53 -10.04 -1.74
CA ASP A 208 26.84 -9.76 -2.35
C ASP A 208 26.89 -8.45 -3.17
N GLY A 209 26.18 -7.43 -2.70
CA GLY A 209 26.07 -6.12 -3.36
C GLY A 209 25.13 -6.09 -4.57
N ILE A 210 24.42 -7.18 -4.84
CA ILE A 210 23.46 -7.30 -5.93
C ILE A 210 22.05 -7.21 -5.37
N VAL A 211 21.22 -6.34 -5.96
CA VAL A 211 19.82 -6.19 -5.61
C VAL A 211 18.97 -7.17 -6.43
N TYR A 212 18.07 -7.87 -5.75
CA TYR A 212 17.08 -8.75 -6.36
C TYR A 212 15.68 -8.30 -5.99
N HIS A 213 14.77 -8.28 -6.97
CA HIS A 213 13.34 -8.26 -6.72
C HIS A 213 12.84 -9.67 -6.40
N THR A 214 12.04 -9.81 -5.35
CA THR A 214 11.62 -11.12 -4.84
C THR A 214 10.10 -11.30 -4.80
N TYR A 215 9.35 -10.20 -4.66
CA TYR A 215 7.89 -10.25 -4.56
C TYR A 215 7.28 -8.88 -4.87
N SER A 216 6.08 -8.87 -5.47
CA SER A 216 5.21 -7.70 -5.49
C SER A 216 3.75 -8.09 -5.25
N ALA A 217 2.96 -7.17 -4.70
CA ALA A 217 1.50 -7.27 -4.65
C ALA A 217 0.86 -5.89 -4.78
N TYR A 218 -0.36 -5.87 -5.34
CA TYR A 218 -1.10 -4.66 -5.67
C TYR A 218 -2.58 -4.85 -5.34
N GLU A 219 -3.39 -3.81 -5.53
CA GLU A 219 -4.85 -3.87 -5.28
C GLU A 219 -5.20 -4.48 -3.91
N ARG A 220 -6.11 -5.45 -3.85
CA ARG A 220 -6.47 -6.15 -2.62
C ARG A 220 -5.37 -7.06 -2.08
N GLY A 221 -4.29 -7.28 -2.83
CA GLY A 221 -3.10 -8.00 -2.36
C GLY A 221 -2.39 -7.29 -1.20
N ILE A 222 -2.61 -5.98 -1.03
CA ILE A 222 -2.09 -5.18 0.09
C ILE A 222 -3.10 -4.97 1.22
N ASP A 223 -4.28 -5.60 1.17
CA ASP A 223 -5.30 -5.49 2.24
C ASP A 223 -4.77 -5.91 3.61
N ILE A 224 -3.78 -6.80 3.64
CA ILE A 224 -3.16 -7.29 4.88
C ILE A 224 -2.36 -6.21 5.61
N LEU A 225 -2.00 -5.12 4.92
CA LEU A 225 -1.24 -4.01 5.49
C LEU A 225 -2.15 -2.98 6.19
N TRP A 226 -3.47 -3.12 6.08
CA TRP A 226 -4.40 -2.27 6.82
C TRP A 226 -4.41 -2.65 8.30
N GLY A 227 -3.63 -1.91 9.09
CA GLY A 227 -3.50 -2.16 10.53
C GLY A 227 -4.85 -2.15 11.26
N MET A 228 -5.76 -1.23 10.92
CA MET A 228 -7.05 -1.09 11.58
C MET A 228 -8.07 -2.17 11.22
N TYR A 229 -7.99 -2.81 10.05
CA TYR A 229 -8.99 -3.83 9.66
C TYR A 229 -8.99 -5.03 10.60
N GLN A 230 -7.83 -5.44 11.10
CA GLN A 230 -7.76 -6.55 12.06
C GLN A 230 -8.44 -6.23 13.40
N TRP A 231 -8.48 -4.97 13.80
CA TRP A 231 -9.21 -4.51 14.97
C TRP A 231 -10.71 -4.43 14.70
N LEU A 232 -11.08 -3.82 13.57
CA LEU A 232 -12.48 -3.66 13.16
C LEU A 232 -13.18 -5.00 12.93
N ASP A 233 -12.52 -5.99 12.35
CA ASP A 233 -13.07 -7.34 12.15
C ASP A 233 -13.40 -8.08 13.45
N ARG A 234 -12.92 -7.55 14.59
CA ARG A 234 -13.19 -8.07 15.95
C ARG A 234 -14.12 -7.16 16.75
N ALA A 235 -14.44 -5.98 16.24
CA ALA A 235 -15.42 -5.12 16.85
C ALA A 235 -16.82 -5.72 16.67
N PRO A 236 -17.76 -5.53 17.62
CA PRO A 236 -19.11 -6.10 17.53
C PRO A 236 -19.92 -5.70 16.28
N LEU A 237 -19.61 -4.54 15.69
CA LEU A 237 -20.24 -4.07 14.44
C LEU A 237 -19.43 -4.42 13.19
N GLY A 238 -18.35 -5.20 13.34
CA GLY A 238 -17.35 -5.39 12.30
C GLY A 238 -16.75 -4.06 11.85
N ARG A 239 -16.47 -3.97 10.56
CA ARG A 239 -15.95 -2.74 9.94
C ARG A 239 -16.99 -1.62 9.83
N ASN A 240 -18.28 -1.94 9.84
CA ASN A 240 -19.39 -0.98 9.80
C ASN A 240 -19.24 0.09 8.69
N GLU A 241 -18.82 -0.34 7.50
CA GLU A 241 -18.46 0.53 6.38
C GLU A 241 -19.67 0.86 5.52
N THR A 242 -19.86 2.14 5.19
CA THR A 242 -20.81 2.59 4.17
C THR A 242 -20.12 3.59 3.24
N GLY A 243 -20.12 3.30 1.93
CA GLY A 243 -19.45 4.13 0.93
C GLY A 243 -17.94 4.31 1.18
N LEU A 244 -17.41 5.48 0.80
CA LEU A 244 -16.02 5.86 1.03
C LEU A 244 -15.82 6.32 2.48
N TRP A 245 -15.58 5.36 3.38
CA TRP A 245 -15.50 5.64 4.83
C TRP A 245 -14.10 6.06 5.29
N TRP A 246 -13.04 5.60 4.61
CA TRP A 246 -11.65 5.89 4.99
C TRP A 246 -11.26 7.33 4.63
N ARG A 247 -10.52 7.96 5.53
CA ARG A 247 -10.02 9.33 5.39
C ARG A 247 -8.55 9.37 5.83
N ARG A 248 -7.87 10.47 5.54
CA ARG A 248 -6.61 10.79 6.24
C ARG A 248 -6.93 11.00 7.71
N HIS A 249 -6.03 10.60 8.61
CA HIS A 249 -6.33 10.61 10.05
C HIS A 249 -6.69 12.01 10.59
N ASP A 250 -6.26 13.08 9.92
CA ASP A 250 -6.53 14.48 10.27
C ASP A 250 -7.84 15.03 9.65
N GLU A 251 -8.63 14.18 8.96
CA GLU A 251 -9.86 14.56 8.24
C GLU A 251 -11.12 13.85 8.74
N TYR A 252 -11.04 13.11 9.85
CA TYR A 252 -12.22 12.44 10.41
C TYR A 252 -13.20 13.43 11.09
N ASP A 253 -12.69 14.52 11.66
CA ASP A 253 -13.50 15.52 12.39
C ASP A 253 -14.12 16.59 11.50
N SER A 254 -13.78 16.63 10.20
CA SER A 254 -14.22 17.68 9.28
C SER A 254 -15.62 17.44 8.69
N LYS A 255 -16.59 17.01 9.51
CA LYS A 255 -18.00 16.81 9.12
C LYS A 255 -18.92 17.90 9.66
#